data_AF-N8YCB4-F1
#
_entry.id   AF-N8YCB4-F1
#
_cell.length_a   1.000
_cell.length_b   1.000
_cell.length_c   1.000
_cell.angle_alpha   90.00
_cell.angle_beta   90.00
_cell.angle_gamma   90.00
#
_symmetry.space_group_name_H-M   'P 1'
#
loop_
_entity.id
_entity.type
_entity.pdbx_description
1 polymer ?
#
loop_
_entity_poly.entity_id
_entity_poly.type
_entity_poly.pdbx_seq_one_letter_code
_entity_poly.pdbx_strand_id
1 'polypeptide(L)'
;QLVGQPNYLDTMKAYPELSVEEIGQTLSFKAGPLPRLGDKALALPLPYVVISQLCRVVRTEMPSDDMHTAYRGPRYSISEVYYWIRRWDSANFDQGILNLNGRKEELLPVLGDYSNDDNIVPYTGIWIPFDFEGLGKELKKGQEFPEEAEYDWNDGELDSKPAVWKLAKREDGGPVLLPNPF
;
A
#
# COMPACT_ATOMS: atom_id res chain seq x y z
N GLN A 1 24.31 10.35 3.52
CA GLN A 1 23.40 10.06 4.67
C GLN A 1 22.16 9.38 4.09
N LEU A 2 21.42 8.54 4.82
CA LEU A 2 20.00 8.29 4.48
C LEU A 2 19.26 9.62 4.62
N VAL A 3 19.45 10.51 3.63
CA VAL A 3 19.11 11.93 3.70
C VAL A 3 17.61 12.02 3.84
N GLY A 4 17.13 12.31 5.05
CA GLY A 4 15.72 12.61 5.32
C GLY A 4 14.94 11.62 6.19
N GLN A 5 15.51 10.47 6.61
CA GLN A 5 14.84 9.57 7.57
C GLN A 5 15.06 10.07 9.01
N PRO A 6 14.04 10.64 9.69
CA PRO A 6 14.19 11.06 11.08
C PRO A 6 14.51 9.85 11.95
N ASN A 7 15.47 10.01 12.87
CA ASN A 7 15.85 9.01 13.89
C ASN A 7 16.55 7.73 13.38
N TYR A 8 17.04 7.69 12.13
CA TYR A 8 17.78 6.54 11.58
C TYR A 8 18.88 5.99 12.52
N LEU A 9 19.70 6.87 13.09
CA LEU A 9 20.78 6.47 13.99
C LEU A 9 20.27 5.83 15.27
N ASP A 10 19.13 6.30 15.78
CA ASP A 10 18.53 5.79 17.01
C ASP A 10 17.81 4.46 16.75
N THR A 11 17.17 4.31 15.58
CA THR A 11 16.68 3.01 15.09
C THR A 11 17.81 1.99 15.04
N MET A 12 18.93 2.30 14.39
CA MET A 12 20.04 1.33 14.24
C MET A 12 20.68 0.95 15.58
N LYS A 13 20.69 1.86 16.57
CA LYS A 13 21.14 1.55 17.94
C LYS A 13 20.14 0.63 18.67
N ALA A 14 18.85 0.81 18.45
CA ALA A 14 17.80 0.02 19.08
C ALA A 14 17.72 -1.42 18.55
N TYR A 15 18.17 -1.65 17.31
CA TYR A 15 18.16 -2.94 16.62
C TYR A 15 19.58 -3.36 16.19
N PRO A 16 20.48 -3.71 17.13
CA PRO A 16 21.89 -4.01 16.84
C PRO A 16 22.10 -5.27 15.97
N GLU A 17 21.08 -6.09 15.81
CA GLU A 17 21.06 -7.23 14.88
C GLU A 17 20.99 -6.80 13.40
N LEU A 18 20.58 -5.55 13.13
CA LEU A 18 20.60 -4.97 11.80
C LEU A 18 21.98 -4.39 11.49
N SER A 19 22.48 -4.66 10.30
CA SER A 19 23.65 -3.97 9.77
C SER A 19 23.33 -3.34 8.43
N VAL A 20 23.87 -2.13 8.20
CA VAL A 20 23.84 -1.45 6.91
C VAL A 20 25.24 -1.38 6.35
N GLU A 21 25.37 -1.72 5.08
CA GLU A 21 26.59 -1.60 4.30
C GLU A 21 26.32 -0.68 3.10
N GLU A 22 27.20 0.28 2.87
CA GLU A 22 27.16 1.13 1.68
C GLU A 22 28.02 0.50 0.59
N ILE A 23 27.39 0.17 -0.54
CA ILE A 23 28.03 -0.45 -1.70
C ILE A 23 27.86 0.50 -2.88
N GLY A 24 28.86 1.35 -3.11
CA GLY A 24 28.77 2.41 -4.11
C GLY A 24 27.70 3.43 -3.72
N GLN A 25 26.67 3.58 -4.55
CA GLN A 25 25.50 4.45 -4.27
C GLN A 25 24.32 3.68 -3.67
N THR A 26 24.51 2.40 -3.33
CA THR A 26 23.47 1.51 -2.82
C THR A 26 23.64 1.27 -1.33
N LEU A 27 22.53 1.28 -0.59
CA LEU A 27 22.49 0.83 0.80
C LEU A 27 21.98 -0.61 0.86
N SER A 28 22.78 -1.48 1.48
CA SER A 28 22.47 -2.90 1.68
C SER A 28 22.15 -3.14 3.15
N PHE A 29 20.92 -3.59 3.43
CA PHE A 29 20.48 -3.95 4.78
C PHE A 29 20.60 -5.46 4.98
N LYS A 30 21.20 -5.89 6.09
CA LYS A 30 21.24 -7.29 6.51
C LYS A 30 20.33 -7.46 7.73
N ALA A 31 19.31 -8.31 7.58
CA ALA A 31 18.24 -8.54 8.57
C ALA A 31 18.15 -9.99 9.06
N GLY A 32 19.16 -10.80 8.77
CA GLY A 32 19.14 -12.24 9.01
C GLY A 32 18.53 -13.04 7.85
N PRO A 33 18.07 -14.28 8.11
CA PRO A 33 17.52 -15.16 7.08
C PRO A 33 16.23 -14.60 6.46
N LEU A 34 16.07 -14.79 5.15
CA LEU A 34 14.88 -14.37 4.43
C LEU A 34 13.63 -15.09 4.98
N PRO A 35 12.61 -14.36 5.47
CA PRO A 35 11.38 -14.98 5.95
C PRO A 35 10.59 -15.57 4.80
N ARG A 36 9.70 -16.53 5.11
CA ARG A 36 8.72 -17.03 4.14
C ARG A 36 7.64 -15.96 3.94
N LEU A 37 7.81 -15.13 2.92
CA LEU A 37 6.93 -13.97 2.67
C LEU A 37 5.49 -14.38 2.28
N GLY A 38 5.30 -15.53 1.64
CA GLY A 38 4.02 -15.93 1.05
C GLY A 38 2.93 -16.37 2.04
N ASP A 39 3.24 -16.59 3.31
CA ASP A 39 2.22 -16.96 4.30
C ASP A 39 1.67 -15.72 5.00
N LYS A 40 0.43 -15.35 4.64
CA LYS A 40 -0.27 -14.19 5.20
C LYS A 40 -0.65 -14.33 6.68
N ALA A 41 -0.61 -15.54 7.24
CA ALA A 41 -0.90 -15.75 8.66
C ALA A 41 0.33 -15.55 9.56
N LEU A 42 1.52 -15.44 8.98
CA LEU A 42 2.77 -15.30 9.73
C LEU A 42 3.23 -13.84 9.82
N ALA A 43 3.45 -13.39 11.05
CA ALA A 43 4.07 -12.10 11.30
C ALA A 43 5.48 -12.03 10.69
N LEU A 44 5.83 -10.88 10.14
CA LEU A 44 7.19 -10.63 9.65
C LEU A 44 8.16 -10.55 10.84
N PRO A 45 9.37 -11.13 10.75
CA PRO A 45 10.37 -10.93 11.79
C PRO A 45 10.66 -9.44 12.02
N LEU A 46 10.85 -9.07 13.29
CA LEU A 46 11.08 -7.69 13.71
C LEU A 46 12.14 -6.93 12.87
N PRO A 47 13.31 -7.51 12.53
CA PRO A 47 14.31 -6.85 11.68
C PRO A 47 13.75 -6.36 10.34
N TYR A 48 12.87 -7.14 9.72
CA TYR A 48 12.26 -6.80 8.44
C TYR A 48 11.14 -5.77 8.57
N VAL A 49 10.43 -5.75 9.71
CA VAL A 49 9.45 -4.68 10.02
C VAL A 49 10.18 -3.34 10.15
N VAL A 50 11.32 -3.33 10.82
CA VAL A 50 12.17 -2.14 10.98
C VAL A 50 12.71 -1.67 9.63
N ILE A 51 13.24 -2.57 8.78
CA ILE A 51 13.69 -2.22 7.43
C ILE A 51 12.54 -1.68 6.57
N SER A 52 11.36 -2.32 6.61
CA SER A 52 10.15 -1.84 5.93
C SER A 52 9.84 -0.38 6.28
N GLN A 53 10.00 -0.01 7.57
CA GLN A 53 9.82 1.36 8.01
C GLN A 53 10.94 2.30 7.55
N LEU A 54 12.21 1.86 7.62
CA LEU A 54 13.35 2.64 7.11
C LEU A 54 13.30 2.87 5.59
N CYS A 55 12.65 1.97 4.86
CA CYS A 55 12.44 2.12 3.42
C CYS A 55 11.17 2.93 3.09
N ARG A 56 10.35 3.33 4.08
CA ARG A 56 9.08 4.04 3.84
C ARG A 56 9.25 5.30 2.98
N VAL A 57 10.33 6.06 3.17
CA VAL A 57 10.60 7.30 2.41
C VAL A 57 10.96 7.08 0.95
N VAL A 58 11.43 5.89 0.57
CA VAL A 58 11.78 5.54 -0.81
C VAL A 58 10.74 4.65 -1.47
N ARG A 59 9.73 4.18 -0.73
CA ARG A 59 8.57 3.51 -1.32
C ARG A 59 7.77 4.55 -2.10
N THR A 60 7.56 4.29 -3.38
CA THR A 60 6.63 5.09 -4.17
C THR A 60 5.24 5.01 -3.55
N GLU A 61 4.47 6.08 -3.65
CA GLU A 61 3.09 6.09 -3.16
C GLU A 61 2.24 5.02 -3.88
N MET A 62 2.58 4.77 -5.15
CA MET A 62 1.95 3.79 -6.02
C MET A 62 3.01 3.00 -6.83
N PRO A 63 2.87 1.68 -7.00
CA PRO A 63 3.62 0.94 -8.01
C PRO A 63 3.29 1.49 -9.41
N SER A 64 4.31 1.90 -10.17
CA SER A 64 4.13 2.47 -11.52
C SER A 64 3.91 1.41 -12.61
N ASP A 65 3.92 0.14 -12.23
CA ASP A 65 3.77 -1.01 -13.10
C ASP A 65 3.08 -2.09 -12.28
N ASP A 66 2.21 -2.88 -12.91
CA ASP A 66 1.83 -4.17 -12.32
C ASP A 66 3.15 -4.86 -11.97
N MET A 67 3.34 -5.32 -10.74
CA MET A 67 4.52 -6.12 -10.42
C MET A 67 4.48 -7.37 -11.32
N HIS A 68 5.15 -7.30 -12.48
CA HIS A 68 5.18 -8.32 -13.51
C HIS A 68 6.10 -9.46 -13.05
N THR A 69 5.76 -10.14 -11.97
CA THR A 69 6.35 -11.44 -11.68
C THR A 69 5.66 -12.47 -12.56
N ALA A 70 6.19 -12.60 -13.78
CA ALA A 70 5.85 -13.65 -14.71
C ALA A 70 6.14 -15.03 -14.08
N TYR A 71 5.12 -15.71 -13.56
CA TYR A 71 5.07 -17.18 -13.54
C TYR A 71 3.63 -17.67 -13.33
N ARG A 72 2.96 -18.06 -14.42
CA ARG A 72 1.74 -18.92 -14.49
C ARG A 72 0.87 -18.97 -13.21
N GLY A 73 0.27 -17.84 -12.85
CA GLY A 73 -0.70 -17.70 -11.75
C GLY A 73 -1.58 -16.47 -11.99
N PRO A 74 -2.67 -16.28 -11.22
CA PRO A 74 -3.49 -15.06 -11.35
C PRO A 74 -2.59 -13.84 -11.15
N ARG A 75 -2.72 -12.86 -12.04
CA ARG A 75 -2.04 -11.57 -11.89
C ARG A 75 -2.58 -10.93 -10.62
N TYR A 76 -1.71 -10.50 -9.70
CA TYR A 76 -2.17 -9.67 -8.59
C TYR A 76 -2.65 -8.35 -9.18
N SER A 77 -3.87 -7.94 -8.84
CA SER A 77 -4.37 -6.60 -9.16
C SER A 77 -3.51 -5.54 -8.47
N ILE A 78 -3.48 -4.33 -9.02
CA ILE A 78 -2.77 -3.18 -8.43
C ILE A 78 -3.22 -2.96 -6.97
N SER A 79 -4.52 -3.18 -6.68
CA SER A 79 -5.07 -3.09 -5.32
C SER A 79 -4.44 -4.11 -4.36
N GLU A 80 -4.25 -5.35 -4.80
CA GLU A 80 -3.59 -6.40 -4.00
C GLU A 80 -2.11 -6.10 -3.79
N VAL A 81 -1.40 -5.64 -4.83
CA VAL A 81 0.01 -5.24 -4.73
C VAL A 81 0.17 -4.08 -3.75
N TYR A 82 -0.71 -3.07 -3.83
CA TYR A 82 -0.73 -1.95 -2.90
C TYR A 82 -0.86 -2.42 -1.45
N TYR A 83 -1.86 -3.26 -1.16
CA TYR A 83 -2.04 -3.80 0.18
C TYR A 83 -0.86 -4.65 0.64
N TRP A 84 -0.29 -5.47 -0.25
CA TRP A 84 0.85 -6.32 0.06
C TRP A 84 2.11 -5.54 0.46
N ILE A 85 2.41 -4.45 -0.24
CA ILE A 85 3.56 -3.59 0.06
C ILE A 85 3.37 -2.86 1.40
N ARG A 86 2.10 -2.58 1.76
CA ARG A 86 1.71 -1.82 2.97
C ARG A 86 1.39 -2.71 4.18
N ARG A 87 1.32 -4.03 4.03
CA ARG A 87 0.96 -5.01 5.09
C ARG A 87 1.85 -4.98 6.32
N TRP A 88 3.03 -4.38 6.22
CA TRP A 88 3.97 -4.23 7.33
C TRP A 88 4.24 -2.77 7.69
N ASP A 89 3.43 -1.84 7.17
CA ASP A 89 3.42 -0.50 7.72
C ASP A 89 2.98 -0.59 9.18
N SER A 90 3.56 0.25 10.04
CA SER A 90 3.21 0.26 11.44
C SER A 90 3.22 1.68 11.98
N ALA A 91 2.05 2.12 12.45
CA ALA A 91 1.87 3.41 13.11
C ALA A 91 2.54 3.45 14.50
N ASN A 92 3.04 2.31 14.97
CA ASN A 92 3.70 2.14 16.26
C ASN A 92 5.18 2.49 16.27
N PHE A 93 5.74 3.02 15.18
CA PHE A 93 7.08 3.60 15.23
C PHE A 93 7.04 5.01 15.78
N ASP A 94 7.51 5.18 17.02
CA ASP A 94 7.76 6.49 17.61
C ASP A 94 9.26 6.76 17.62
N GLN A 95 9.66 7.90 17.08
CA GLN A 95 11.06 8.29 16.92
C GLN A 95 11.97 7.17 16.35
N GLY A 96 11.47 6.40 15.39
CA GLY A 96 12.24 5.31 14.76
C GLY A 96 12.37 4.04 15.60
N ILE A 97 11.66 3.92 16.73
CA ILE A 97 11.64 2.74 17.59
C ILE A 97 10.22 2.18 17.60
N LEU A 98 10.08 0.86 17.40
CA LEU A 98 8.78 0.19 17.47
C LEU A 98 8.28 0.14 18.91
N ASN A 99 7.19 0.84 19.19
CA ASN A 99 6.42 0.73 20.41
C ASN A 99 5.54 -0.52 20.36
N LEU A 100 6.01 -1.61 20.98
CA LEU A 100 5.27 -2.87 21.06
C LEU A 100 3.90 -2.75 21.79
N ASN A 101 3.72 -1.68 22.58
CA ASN A 101 2.50 -1.39 23.35
C ASN A 101 1.60 -0.32 22.70
N GLY A 102 1.94 0.19 21.51
CA GLY A 102 1.19 1.24 20.82
C GLY A 102 -0.07 0.76 20.06
N ARG A 103 -0.82 1.71 19.49
CA ARG A 103 -2.02 1.46 18.66
C ARG A 103 -1.67 0.81 17.31
N LYS A 104 -2.25 -0.37 17.05
CA LYS A 104 -1.88 -1.26 15.94
C LYS A 104 -2.52 -0.96 14.57
N GLU A 105 -3.15 0.20 14.36
CA GLU A 105 -3.94 0.41 13.15
C GLU A 105 -3.24 1.36 12.18
N GLU A 106 -2.64 0.80 11.14
CA GLU A 106 -2.45 1.51 9.87
C GLU A 106 -3.74 1.39 9.08
N LEU A 107 -4.28 2.55 8.70
CA LEU A 107 -5.53 2.63 7.96
C LEU A 107 -5.21 2.82 6.48
N LEU A 108 -5.75 1.95 5.64
CA LEU A 108 -5.57 1.97 4.19
C LEU A 108 -6.88 2.34 3.49
N PRO A 109 -6.81 2.97 2.29
CA PRO A 109 -7.99 3.21 1.49
C PRO A 109 -8.72 1.90 1.17
N VAL A 110 -10.04 1.96 1.07
CA VAL A 110 -10.82 0.89 0.47
C VAL A 110 -10.66 0.98 -1.05
N LEU A 111 -10.07 -0.06 -1.64
CA LEU A 111 -9.78 -0.15 -3.07
C LEU A 111 -10.65 -1.23 -3.73
N GLY A 112 -10.90 -1.07 -5.03
CA GLY A 112 -11.57 -2.05 -5.88
C GLY A 112 -11.16 -1.92 -7.34
N ASP A 113 -11.26 -3.00 -8.10
CA ASP A 113 -10.83 -3.12 -9.50
C ASP A 113 -11.78 -4.09 -10.21
N TYR A 114 -12.10 -3.80 -11.47
CA TYR A 114 -12.97 -4.60 -12.34
C TYR A 114 -12.41 -6.00 -12.64
N SER A 115 -11.09 -6.15 -12.70
CA SER A 115 -10.43 -7.40 -13.15
C SER A 115 -10.38 -8.53 -12.11
N ASN A 116 -11.01 -8.35 -10.95
CA ASN A 116 -11.02 -9.33 -9.87
C ASN A 116 -12.45 -9.80 -9.63
N ASP A 117 -12.82 -10.96 -10.20
CA ASP A 117 -14.17 -11.54 -10.20
C ASP A 117 -14.82 -11.67 -8.80
N ASP A 118 -14.02 -11.67 -7.73
CA ASP A 118 -14.47 -11.72 -6.33
C ASP A 118 -14.74 -10.34 -5.71
N ASN A 119 -14.50 -9.25 -6.44
CA ASN A 119 -14.47 -7.89 -5.88
C ASN A 119 -15.67 -7.06 -6.36
N ILE A 120 -16.81 -7.24 -5.67
CA ILE A 120 -17.98 -6.37 -5.81
C ILE A 120 -17.84 -5.12 -4.95
N VAL A 121 -18.50 -4.02 -5.36
CA VAL A 121 -18.51 -2.77 -4.60
C VAL A 121 -19.01 -3.04 -3.16
N PRO A 122 -18.17 -2.83 -2.11
CA PRO A 122 -18.51 -3.22 -0.74
C PRO A 122 -19.41 -2.20 -0.04
N TYR A 123 -19.37 -0.93 -0.46
CA TYR A 123 -20.10 0.19 0.12
C TYR A 123 -20.69 1.09 -0.97
N THR A 124 -21.94 1.49 -0.79
CA THR A 124 -22.55 2.53 -1.63
C THR A 124 -21.90 3.89 -1.32
N GLY A 125 -21.55 4.64 -2.35
CA GLY A 125 -20.92 5.94 -2.18
C GLY A 125 -20.25 6.49 -3.43
N ILE A 126 -19.45 7.54 -3.24
CA ILE A 126 -18.63 8.14 -4.29
C ILE A 126 -17.26 7.47 -4.30
N TRP A 127 -16.88 6.98 -5.46
CA TRP A 127 -15.59 6.39 -5.75
C TRP A 127 -14.86 7.24 -6.77
N ILE A 128 -13.54 7.37 -6.63
CA ILE A 128 -12.67 8.12 -7.54
C ILE A 128 -11.55 7.22 -8.03
N PRO A 129 -10.95 7.52 -9.19
CA PRO A 129 -9.73 6.85 -9.61
C PRO A 129 -8.63 7.00 -8.55
N PHE A 130 -7.95 5.90 -8.29
CA PHE A 130 -6.86 5.84 -7.34
C PHE A 130 -5.51 6.10 -8.01
N ASP A 131 -5.39 5.67 -9.25
CA ASP A 131 -4.19 5.59 -10.07
C ASP A 131 -3.97 6.79 -11.00
N PHE A 132 -4.95 7.69 -11.08
CA PHE A 132 -4.85 8.96 -11.80
C PHE A 132 -5.86 9.98 -11.27
N GLU A 133 -5.75 11.23 -11.72
CA GLU A 133 -6.78 12.25 -11.46
C GLU A 133 -7.94 12.07 -12.43
N GLY A 134 -9.11 11.69 -11.91
CA GLY A 134 -10.32 11.55 -12.70
C GLY A 134 -11.58 11.85 -11.91
N LEU A 135 -12.72 11.71 -12.56
CA LEU A 135 -14.02 12.10 -12.03
C LEU A 135 -14.58 11.07 -11.06
N GLY A 136 -15.26 11.56 -10.03
CA GLY A 136 -15.95 10.71 -9.06
C GLY A 136 -17.23 10.11 -9.63
N LYS A 137 -17.47 8.83 -9.34
CA LYS A 137 -18.65 8.07 -9.75
C LYS A 137 -19.37 7.52 -8.53
N GLU A 138 -20.70 7.64 -8.54
CA GLU A 138 -21.52 6.97 -7.53
C GLU A 138 -21.62 5.48 -7.87
N LEU A 139 -21.16 4.64 -6.96
CA LEU A 139 -21.24 3.19 -7.08
C LEU A 139 -22.11 2.61 -5.97
N LYS A 140 -22.92 1.60 -6.30
CA LYS A 140 -23.85 0.94 -5.37
C LYS A 140 -23.27 -0.35 -4.83
N LYS A 141 -23.47 -0.62 -3.55
CA LYS A 141 -23.07 -1.90 -2.95
C LYS A 141 -23.63 -3.09 -3.75
N GLY A 142 -22.77 -4.06 -4.06
CA GLY A 142 -23.13 -5.29 -4.74
C GLY A 142 -23.07 -5.24 -6.27
N GLN A 143 -22.81 -4.07 -6.87
CA GLN A 143 -22.50 -4.00 -8.30
C GLN A 143 -21.02 -4.29 -8.56
N GLU A 144 -20.68 -4.64 -9.79
CA GLU A 144 -19.29 -4.76 -10.26
C GLU A 144 -18.63 -3.38 -10.36
N PHE A 145 -17.32 -3.31 -10.11
CA PHE A 145 -16.58 -2.08 -10.39
C PHE A 145 -16.59 -1.81 -11.89
N PRO A 146 -16.81 -0.56 -12.34
CA PRO A 146 -16.63 -0.22 -13.75
C PRO A 146 -15.17 -0.44 -14.16
N GLU A 147 -14.93 -0.94 -15.37
CA GLU A 147 -13.58 -1.10 -15.92
C GLU A 147 -12.83 0.23 -16.02
N GLU A 148 -13.51 1.27 -16.50
CA GLU A 148 -12.90 2.56 -16.78
C GLU A 148 -13.51 3.70 -15.97
N ALA A 149 -12.67 4.70 -15.69
CA ALA A 149 -13.09 5.97 -15.14
C ALA A 149 -12.81 7.12 -16.11
N GLU A 150 -13.67 8.13 -16.05
CA GLU A 150 -13.59 9.33 -16.88
C GLU A 150 -12.61 10.34 -16.27
N TYR A 151 -11.92 11.09 -17.12
CA TYR A 151 -11.03 12.19 -16.73
C TYR A 151 -11.06 13.29 -17.78
N ASP A 152 -10.70 14.51 -17.35
CA ASP A 152 -10.58 15.66 -18.25
C ASP A 152 -9.20 15.63 -18.91
N TRP A 153 -9.18 15.36 -20.22
CA TRP A 153 -7.93 15.28 -20.97
C TRP A 153 -7.43 16.66 -21.41
N ASN A 154 -8.32 17.62 -21.68
CA ASN A 154 -8.00 18.94 -22.26
C ASN A 154 -9.10 19.99 -22.04
N ASP A 155 -9.19 20.60 -20.85
CA ASP A 155 -10.08 21.74 -20.56
C ASP A 155 -11.55 21.53 -20.99
N GLY A 156 -12.09 20.35 -20.68
CA GLY A 156 -13.51 20.01 -20.82
C GLY A 156 -13.83 18.89 -21.81
N GLU A 157 -12.84 18.26 -22.44
CA GLU A 157 -13.02 17.02 -23.21
C GLU A 157 -12.80 15.81 -22.31
N LEU A 158 -13.84 14.98 -22.19
CA LEU A 158 -13.82 13.78 -21.36
C LEU A 158 -13.29 12.59 -22.16
N ASP A 159 -12.33 11.88 -21.57
CA ASP A 159 -11.82 10.60 -22.05
C ASP A 159 -11.94 9.55 -20.92
N SER A 160 -11.81 8.26 -21.25
CA SER A 160 -11.88 7.17 -20.29
C SER A 160 -10.68 6.22 -20.41
N LYS A 161 -10.25 5.67 -19.28
CA LYS A 161 -9.22 4.63 -19.24
C LYS A 161 -9.40 3.70 -18.05
N PRO A 162 -8.83 2.48 -18.08
CA PRO A 162 -8.91 1.54 -16.97
C PRO A 162 -8.49 2.16 -15.64
N ALA A 163 -9.24 1.87 -14.58
CA ALA A 163 -9.05 2.52 -13.28
C ALA A 163 -9.11 1.55 -12.10
N VAL A 164 -8.25 1.80 -11.13
CA VAL A 164 -8.41 1.27 -9.78
C VAL A 164 -9.26 2.26 -9.00
N TRP A 165 -10.33 1.80 -8.39
CA TRP A 165 -11.26 2.67 -7.66
C TRP A 165 -10.87 2.78 -6.19
N LYS A 166 -10.92 4.01 -5.66
CA LYS A 166 -10.79 4.32 -4.24
C LYS A 166 -12.09 4.93 -3.72
N LEU A 167 -12.57 4.44 -2.59
CA LEU A 167 -13.74 5.00 -1.91
C LEU A 167 -13.41 6.40 -1.38
N ALA A 168 -14.07 7.41 -1.92
CA ALA A 168 -13.90 8.81 -1.49
C ALA A 168 -14.91 9.18 -0.40
N LYS A 169 -16.13 8.66 -0.49
CA LYS A 169 -17.20 8.96 0.46
C LYS A 169 -18.22 7.83 0.49
N ARG A 170 -18.66 7.45 1.68
CA ARG A 170 -19.79 6.53 1.85
C ARG A 170 -21.11 7.28 1.94
N GLU A 171 -22.16 6.69 1.39
CA GLU A 171 -23.53 7.18 1.56
C GLU A 171 -23.96 7.16 3.04
N ASP A 172 -23.58 6.11 3.77
CA ASP A 172 -23.90 5.93 5.20
C ASP A 172 -23.03 6.75 6.16
N GLY A 173 -22.11 7.59 5.65
CA GLY A 173 -21.20 8.39 6.45
C GLY A 173 -20.13 7.62 7.22
N GLY A 174 -19.96 6.31 6.94
CA GLY A 174 -18.93 5.49 7.58
C GLY A 174 -17.49 5.83 7.14
N PRO A 175 -16.49 5.15 7.72
CA PRO A 175 -15.08 5.37 7.39
C PRO A 175 -14.75 4.87 5.98
N VAL A 176 -13.84 5.61 5.31
CA VAL A 176 -13.30 5.29 3.97
C VAL A 176 -11.88 4.73 4.01
N LEU A 177 -11.28 4.74 5.20
CA LEU A 177 -10.04 4.05 5.51
C LEU A 177 -10.36 2.92 6.49
N LEU A 178 -9.79 1.74 6.29
CA LEU A 178 -9.98 0.58 7.15
C LEU A 178 -8.63 0.04 7.61
N PRO A 179 -8.57 -0.69 8.74
CA PRO A 179 -7.37 -1.43 9.11
C PRO A 179 -6.88 -2.26 7.94
N ASN A 180 -5.57 -2.35 7.78
CA ASN A 180 -4.97 -3.21 6.76
C ASN A 180 -5.57 -4.62 6.85
N PRO A 181 -6.20 -5.14 5.77
CA PRO A 181 -6.84 -6.47 5.80
C PRO A 181 -5.83 -7.63 5.79
N PHE A 182 -4.53 -7.34 5.69
CA PHE A 182 -3.41 -8.29 5.77
C PHE A 182 -2.51 -7.98 6.97
#